data_AF-A0A4Y2E3H8-F1
#
_entry.id   AF-A0A4Y2E3H8-F1
#
_cell.length_a   1.000
_cell.length_b   1.000
_cell.length_c   1.000
_cell.angle_alpha   90.00
_cell.angle_beta   90.00
_cell.angle_gamma   90.00
#
_symmetry.space_group_name_H-M   'P 1'
#
loop_
_entity.id
_entity.type
_entity.pdbx_description
1 polymer ?
#
loop_
_entity_poly.entity_id
_entity_poly.type
_entity_poly.pdbx_seq_one_letter_code
_entity_poly.pdbx_strand_id
1 'polypeptide(L)'
;MSSSTNLTKSNNGIIHLATLPRRQMRLVNGSVEEDIPAVVTRATLKSRELSVIDGRRAQNCTILLSKLRLSNEEICKAILSMDNKEQLPKDMVEQLLKFMPSHEEKALLEEHSMEIDSMARADRFLYEISK
;
A
#
# COMPACT_ATOMS: atom_id res chain seq x y z
N MET A 1 2.55 17.04 -57.78
CA MET A 1 3.30 18.32 -57.72
C MET A 1 2.32 19.45 -57.95
N SER A 2 2.58 20.58 -57.30
CA SER A 2 1.95 21.90 -57.51
C SER A 2 0.72 22.23 -56.65
N SER A 3 1.03 22.67 -55.44
CA SER A 3 0.66 23.97 -54.86
C SER A 3 -0.55 24.72 -55.45
N SER A 4 -1.46 25.13 -54.57
CA SER A 4 -2.20 26.37 -54.74
C SER A 4 -2.41 27.03 -53.37
N THR A 5 -1.70 28.14 -53.24
CA THR A 5 -1.77 29.18 -52.21
C THR A 5 -3.13 29.86 -52.22
N ASN A 6 -3.63 30.27 -51.04
CA ASN A 6 -4.37 31.52 -50.97
C ASN A 6 -3.93 32.35 -49.75
N LEU A 7 -3.51 33.55 -50.09
CA LEU A 7 -2.97 34.61 -49.27
C LEU A 7 -4.14 35.53 -48.90
N THR A 8 -4.39 35.75 -47.61
CA THR A 8 -5.09 36.96 -47.17
C THR A 8 -4.25 37.64 -46.11
N LYS A 9 -3.52 38.67 -46.57
CA LYS A 9 -2.85 39.65 -45.72
C LYS A 9 -3.94 40.59 -45.19
N SER A 10 -4.17 40.62 -43.89
CA SER A 10 -4.95 41.68 -43.25
C SER A 10 -4.10 42.39 -42.20
N ASN A 11 -3.90 43.67 -42.47
CA ASN A 11 -3.18 44.65 -41.69
C ASN A 11 -4.01 45.05 -40.46
N ASN A 12 -3.71 44.51 -39.29
CA ASN A 12 -3.94 45.20 -38.01
C ASN A 12 -3.15 44.50 -36.91
N GLY A 13 -2.15 45.21 -36.36
CA GLY A 13 -1.18 44.69 -35.41
C GLY A 13 -1.76 44.42 -34.02
N ILE A 14 -2.38 43.26 -33.86
CA ILE A 14 -2.66 42.67 -32.55
C ILE A 14 -2.23 41.21 -32.55
N ILE A 15 -1.39 40.92 -31.57
CA ILE A 15 -0.69 39.68 -31.30
C ILE A 15 -1.69 38.66 -30.73
N HIS A 16 -1.48 37.39 -31.08
CA HIS A 16 -2.10 36.18 -30.52
C HIS A 16 -2.74 36.30 -29.13
N LEU A 17 -3.95 35.76 -28.98
CA LEU A 17 -4.21 34.56 -28.16
C LEU A 17 -5.69 34.15 -28.29
N ALA A 18 -5.90 32.87 -28.60
CA ALA A 18 -7.20 32.25 -28.72
C ALA A 18 -8.01 32.39 -27.42
N THR A 19 -9.26 32.79 -27.58
CA THR A 19 -10.29 32.91 -26.55
C THR A 19 -10.52 31.57 -25.85
N LEU A 20 -10.14 31.48 -24.57
CA LEU A 20 -10.55 30.42 -23.66
C LEU A 20 -12.04 30.57 -23.27
N PRO A 21 -12.81 29.47 -23.13
CA PRO A 21 -14.18 29.54 -22.65
C PRO A 21 -14.19 29.80 -21.14
N ARG A 22 -14.85 30.88 -20.74
CA ARG A 22 -15.29 31.11 -19.35
C ARG A 22 -16.25 29.99 -18.94
N ARG A 23 -15.94 29.20 -17.90
CA ARG A 23 -16.94 28.74 -16.93
C ARG A 23 -16.37 28.10 -15.67
N GLN A 24 -16.84 28.65 -14.55
CA GLN A 24 -17.02 28.11 -13.20
C GLN A 24 -15.77 27.87 -12.32
N MET A 25 -15.54 28.82 -11.41
CA MET A 25 -14.76 28.60 -10.19
C MET A 25 -15.44 27.51 -9.33
N ARG A 26 -14.70 26.44 -9.00
CA ARG A 26 -14.95 25.59 -7.84
C ARG A 26 -13.78 25.81 -6.90
N LEU A 27 -14.07 26.30 -5.69
CA LEU A 27 -13.08 26.41 -4.61
C LEU A 27 -12.60 25.00 -4.26
N VAL A 28 -11.31 24.74 -4.50
CA VAL A 28 -10.59 23.59 -3.96
C VAL A 28 -9.78 24.09 -2.78
N ASN A 29 -10.11 23.56 -1.59
CA ASN A 29 -9.40 23.82 -0.35
C ASN A 29 -7.92 23.49 -0.54
N GLY A 30 -7.09 24.47 -0.17
CA GLY A 30 -5.66 24.49 -0.39
C GLY A 30 -4.93 23.24 0.10
N SER A 31 -3.99 22.80 -0.71
CA SER A 31 -2.80 22.10 -0.28
C SER A 31 -1.71 22.53 -1.23
N VAL A 32 -0.77 23.28 -0.69
CA VAL A 32 0.43 23.78 -1.37
C VAL A 32 1.29 22.58 -1.81
N GLU A 33 1.78 22.65 -3.04
CA GLU A 33 2.82 21.77 -3.55
C GLU A 33 4.15 22.05 -2.84
N GLU A 34 4.88 20.99 -2.47
CA GLU A 34 6.34 21.01 -2.51
C GLU A 34 6.83 19.86 -3.41
N ASP A 35 7.66 20.27 -4.36
CA ASP A 35 8.24 19.52 -5.47
C ASP A 35 9.48 18.75 -4.96
N ILE A 36 9.48 17.41 -5.06
CA ILE A 36 10.72 16.63 -5.00
C ILE A 36 10.70 15.61 -6.15
N PRO A 37 11.61 15.72 -7.14
CA PRO A 37 11.69 14.76 -8.24
C PRO A 37 12.56 13.56 -7.86
N ALA A 38 12.24 12.41 -8.46
CA ALA A 38 12.98 11.15 -8.46
C ALA A 38 12.77 10.20 -7.27
N VAL A 39 11.74 9.36 -7.36
CA VAL A 39 11.87 7.90 -7.58
C VAL A 39 10.46 7.31 -7.48
N VAL A 40 10.07 6.56 -8.50
CA VAL A 40 8.81 5.82 -8.57
C VAL A 40 8.83 4.73 -7.48
N THR A 41 8.40 5.06 -6.27
CA THR A 41 7.88 4.08 -5.32
C THR A 41 6.36 4.14 -5.41
N ARG A 42 5.78 3.04 -5.91
CA ARG A 42 4.35 2.75 -5.86
C ARG A 42 3.87 2.74 -4.39
N ALA A 43 3.65 3.90 -3.80
CA ALA A 43 2.77 4.04 -2.66
C ALA A 43 1.34 4.10 -3.22
N THR A 44 0.88 2.98 -3.78
CA THR A 44 -0.54 2.76 -4.04
C THR A 44 -1.25 2.92 -2.71
N LEU A 45 -2.03 3.98 -2.57
CA LEU A 45 -3.19 4.14 -1.68
C LEU A 45 -3.37 2.96 -0.71
N LYS A 46 -2.51 2.87 0.31
CA LYS A 46 -2.66 1.83 1.31
C LYS A 46 -3.72 2.35 2.25
N SER A 47 -4.87 1.68 2.24
CA SER A 47 -5.80 1.61 3.35
C SER A 47 -5.04 1.84 4.66
N ARG A 48 -5.51 2.79 5.49
CA ARG A 48 -4.96 3.07 6.82
C ARG A 48 -5.24 1.87 7.73
N GLU A 49 -4.57 0.76 7.46
CA GLU A 49 -4.56 -0.43 8.29
C GLU A 49 -3.79 -0.09 9.56
N LEU A 50 -4.36 -0.42 10.73
CA LEU A 50 -3.75 -0.22 12.03
C LEU A 50 -2.57 -1.21 12.17
N SER A 51 -1.35 -0.67 12.15
CA SER A 51 -0.11 -1.42 12.36
C SER A 51 0.45 -1.04 13.71
N VAL A 52 0.42 -1.98 14.65
CA VAL A 52 0.95 -1.82 16.02
C VAL A 52 2.43 -2.22 16.05
N ILE A 53 2.84 -3.07 15.12
CA ILE A 53 4.20 -3.55 14.94
C ILE A 53 5.00 -2.59 14.05
N ASP A 54 6.30 -2.45 14.35
CA ASP A 54 7.24 -1.66 13.55
C ASP A 54 7.15 -2.00 12.06
N GLY A 55 7.13 -0.96 11.21
CA GLY A 55 6.94 -1.12 9.76
C GLY A 55 7.94 -2.08 9.10
N ARG A 56 9.18 -2.15 9.60
CA ARG A 56 10.20 -3.12 9.12
C ARG A 56 9.80 -4.56 9.45
N ARG A 57 9.31 -4.82 10.67
CA ARG A 57 8.88 -6.15 11.12
C ARG A 57 7.58 -6.56 10.42
N ALA A 58 6.62 -5.66 10.34
CA ALA A 58 5.38 -5.86 9.62
C ALA A 58 5.63 -6.19 8.13
N GLN A 59 6.59 -5.50 7.49
CA GLN A 59 7.00 -5.79 6.12
C GLN A 59 7.65 -7.17 5.98
N ASN A 60 8.59 -7.54 6.86
CA ASN A 60 9.23 -8.86 6.86
C ASN A 60 8.20 -9.99 7.04
N CYS A 61 7.24 -9.80 7.96
CA CYS A 61 6.14 -10.74 8.15
C CYS A 61 5.27 -10.81 6.89
N THR A 62 4.91 -9.68 6.29
CA THR A 62 4.12 -9.64 5.05
C THR A 62 4.84 -10.38 3.91
N ILE A 63 6.16 -10.25 3.79
CA ILE A 63 6.96 -10.99 2.80
C ILE A 63 6.91 -12.49 3.07
N LEU A 64 7.07 -12.93 4.32
CA LEU A 64 6.96 -14.34 4.70
C LEU A 64 5.56 -14.91 4.37
N LEU A 65 4.50 -14.20 4.76
CA LEU A 65 3.12 -14.59 4.48
C LEU A 65 2.84 -14.67 2.96
N SER A 66 3.47 -13.79 2.17
CA SER A 66 3.36 -13.82 0.71
C SER A 66 4.08 -15.04 0.10
N LYS A 67 5.18 -15.49 0.69
CA LYS A 67 5.91 -16.70 0.24
C LYS A 67 5.17 -17.98 0.58
N LEU A 68 4.52 -18.04 1.75
CA LEU A 68 3.70 -19.18 2.16
C LEU A 68 2.50 -19.40 1.24
N ARG A 69 1.98 -18.34 0.61
CA ARG A 69 0.77 -18.39 -0.25
C ARG A 69 -0.47 -18.96 0.45
N LEU A 70 -0.47 -18.93 1.78
CA LEU A 70 -1.57 -19.35 2.64
C LEU A 70 -2.24 -18.13 3.28
N SER A 71 -3.50 -18.27 3.66
CA SER A 71 -4.19 -17.32 4.53
C SER A 71 -3.68 -17.43 5.97
N ASN A 72 -3.87 -16.37 6.77
CA ASN A 72 -3.46 -16.37 8.18
C ASN A 72 -4.10 -17.56 8.92
N GLU A 73 -5.40 -17.81 8.67
CA GLU A 73 -6.11 -18.95 9.26
C GLU A 73 -5.53 -20.30 8.87
N GLU A 74 -5.13 -20.50 7.61
CA GLU A 74 -4.52 -21.74 7.14
C GLU A 74 -3.16 -21.97 7.80
N ILE A 75 -2.36 -20.91 7.94
CA ILE A 75 -1.06 -20.99 8.61
C ILE A 75 -1.27 -21.34 10.08
N CYS A 76 -2.17 -20.66 10.80
CA CYS A 76 -2.47 -20.98 12.19
C CYS A 76 -3.02 -22.41 12.34
N LYS A 77 -3.94 -22.85 11.46
CA LYS A 77 -4.44 -24.23 11.45
C LYS A 77 -3.33 -25.24 11.18
N ALA A 78 -2.42 -24.96 10.26
CA ALA A 78 -1.28 -25.82 9.96
C ALA A 78 -0.38 -25.96 11.18
N ILE A 79 -0.04 -24.87 11.87
CA ILE A 79 0.76 -24.91 13.11
C ILE A 79 0.04 -25.71 14.21
N LEU A 80 -1.24 -25.43 14.45
CA LEU A 80 -2.03 -26.13 15.50
C LEU A 80 -2.24 -27.61 15.19
N SER A 81 -2.25 -27.99 13.91
CA SER A 81 -2.40 -29.38 13.45
C SER A 81 -1.05 -30.10 13.25
N MET A 82 0.06 -29.50 13.72
CA MET A 82 1.42 -30.03 13.53
C MET A 82 1.78 -30.29 12.06
N ASP A 83 1.26 -29.45 11.16
CA ASP A 83 1.42 -29.52 9.72
C ASP A 83 1.12 -30.91 9.11
N ASN A 84 0.01 -31.53 9.51
CA ASN A 84 -0.44 -32.82 9.01
C ASN A 84 -0.58 -32.95 7.47
N LYS A 85 -0.61 -31.82 6.76
CA LYS A 85 -0.73 -31.76 5.29
C LYS A 85 0.59 -31.39 4.60
N GLU A 86 1.69 -31.27 5.35
CA GLU A 86 3.01 -30.86 4.85
C GLU A 86 2.94 -29.56 4.00
N GLN A 87 2.12 -28.61 4.44
CA GLN A 87 1.89 -27.33 3.77
C GLN A 87 2.91 -26.27 4.16
N LEU A 88 3.68 -26.48 5.23
CA LEU A 88 4.69 -25.56 5.72
C LEU A 88 6.09 -26.12 5.41
N PRO A 89 6.78 -25.57 4.40
CA PRO A 89 8.17 -25.92 4.14
C PRO A 89 9.04 -25.64 5.37
N LYS A 90 10.03 -26.50 5.63
CA LYS A 90 10.93 -26.37 6.80
C LYS A 90 11.57 -24.99 6.92
N ASP A 91 12.04 -24.43 5.81
CA ASP A 91 12.63 -23.08 5.78
C ASP A 91 11.62 -22.01 6.22
N MET A 92 10.34 -22.18 5.88
CA MET A 92 9.29 -21.22 6.25
C MET A 92 8.92 -21.36 7.72
N VAL A 93 8.90 -22.57 8.28
CA VAL A 93 8.70 -22.81 9.71
C VAL A 93 9.80 -22.15 10.53
N GLU A 94 11.06 -22.30 10.12
CA GLU A 94 12.19 -21.65 10.77
C GLU A 94 12.09 -20.12 10.70
N GLN A 95 11.62 -19.56 9.58
CA GLN A 95 11.34 -18.13 9.48
C GLN A 95 10.19 -17.73 10.41
N LEU A 96 9.10 -18.49 10.44
CA LEU A 96 7.93 -18.23 11.27
C LEU A 96 8.29 -18.11 12.75
N LEU A 97 9.12 -19.03 13.25
CA LEU A 97 9.64 -19.02 14.61
C LEU A 97 10.48 -17.76 14.90
N LYS A 98 11.26 -17.27 13.93
CA LYS A 98 12.05 -16.04 14.07
C LYS A 98 11.19 -14.78 14.11
N PHE A 99 9.98 -14.83 13.54
CA PHE A 99 9.05 -13.71 13.50
C PHE A 99 7.94 -13.80 14.55
N MET A 100 8.04 -14.73 15.51
CA MET A 100 7.13 -14.75 16.64
C MET A 100 7.14 -13.39 17.36
N PRO A 101 5.96 -12.85 17.75
CA PRO A 101 5.90 -11.59 18.46
C PRO A 101 6.58 -11.74 19.83
N SER A 102 7.32 -10.71 20.22
CA SER A 102 7.87 -10.57 21.57
C SER A 102 6.75 -10.33 22.59
N HIS A 103 7.07 -10.42 23.88
CA HIS A 103 6.09 -10.20 24.94
C HIS A 103 5.46 -8.80 24.90
N GLU A 104 6.26 -7.78 24.60
CA GLU A 104 5.81 -6.40 24.43
C GLU A 104 4.86 -6.28 23.23
N GLU A 105 5.27 -6.79 22.06
CA GLU A 105 4.44 -6.79 20.85
C GLU A 105 3.10 -7.52 21.06
N LYS A 106 3.13 -8.66 21.77
CA LYS A 106 1.91 -9.39 22.13
C LYS A 106 0.98 -8.52 22.98
N ALA A 107 1.50 -7.85 24.01
CA ALA A 107 0.69 -7.01 24.89
C ALA A 107 0.04 -5.85 24.12
N LEU A 108 0.80 -5.21 23.21
CA LEU A 108 0.27 -4.18 22.32
C LEU A 108 -0.83 -4.72 21.39
N LEU A 109 -0.62 -5.88 20.77
CA LEU A 109 -1.62 -6.52 19.91
C LEU A 109 -2.90 -6.89 20.70
N GLU A 110 -2.76 -7.28 21.96
CA GLU A 110 -3.88 -7.62 22.84
C GLU A 110 -4.70 -6.39 23.26
N GLU A 111 -4.05 -5.24 23.49
CA GLU A 111 -4.71 -3.95 23.75
C GLU A 111 -5.61 -3.53 22.57
N HIS A 112 -5.16 -3.78 21.35
CA HIS A 112 -5.91 -3.47 20.13
C HIS A 112 -6.83 -4.59 19.64
N SER A 113 -7.04 -5.64 20.44
CA SER A 113 -7.84 -6.83 20.03
C SER A 113 -9.30 -6.53 19.66
N MET A 114 -9.84 -5.37 20.02
CA MET A 114 -11.18 -4.93 19.58
C MET A 114 -11.22 -4.44 18.12
N GLU A 115 -10.06 -4.12 17.53
CA GLU A 115 -9.93 -3.50 16.21
C GLU A 115 -9.22 -4.43 15.20
N ILE A 116 -9.28 -5.76 15.40
CA ILE A 116 -8.57 -6.75 14.57
C ILE A 116 -8.92 -6.64 13.08
N ASP A 117 -10.16 -6.31 12.74
CA ASP A 117 -10.59 -6.17 11.34
C ASP A 117 -9.96 -4.95 10.64
N SER A 118 -9.51 -3.96 11.42
CA SER A 118 -8.79 -2.79 10.94
C SER A 118 -7.27 -2.99 10.94
N MET A 119 -6.77 -4.09 11.53
CA MET A 119 -5.33 -4.34 11.61
C MET A 119 -4.72 -4.71 10.26
N ALA A 120 -3.45 -4.36 10.09
CA ALA A 120 -2.69 -4.84 8.95
C ALA A 120 -2.55 -6.36 8.99
N ARG A 121 -2.40 -6.97 7.81
CA ARG A 121 -2.34 -8.44 7.67
C ARG A 121 -1.28 -9.09 8.57
N ALA A 122 -0.13 -8.43 8.74
CA ALA A 122 0.97 -8.91 9.58
C ALA A 122 0.60 -8.89 11.06
N ASP A 123 0.03 -7.78 11.55
CA ASP A 123 -0.43 -7.62 12.92
C ASP A 123 -1.52 -8.62 13.27
N ARG A 124 -2.50 -8.83 12.38
CA ARG A 124 -3.54 -9.85 12.54
C ARG A 124 -2.94 -11.25 12.66
N PHE A 125 -1.95 -11.58 11.82
CA PHE A 125 -1.24 -12.85 11.92
C PHE A 125 -0.51 -13.01 13.25
N LEU A 126 0.21 -11.97 13.69
CA LEU A 126 0.95 -11.99 14.96
C LEU A 126 0.01 -12.09 16.16
N TYR A 127 -1.16 -11.46 16.10
CA TYR A 127 -2.20 -11.61 17.11
C TYR A 127 -2.73 -13.06 17.15
N GLU A 128 -3.09 -13.62 15.99
CA GLU A 128 -3.61 -14.99 15.88
C GLU A 128 -2.61 -16.05 16.38
N ILE A 129 -1.31 -15.88 16.11
CA ILE A 129 -0.27 -16.82 16.58
C ILE A 129 0.13 -16.60 18.06
N SER A 130 -0.19 -15.44 18.62
CA SER A 130 0.07 -15.13 20.02
C SER A 130 -0.99 -15.65 20.98
N LYS A 131 -2.16 -16.04 20.46
CA LYS A 131 -3.24 -16.69 21.20
C LYS A 131 -2.92 -18.14 21.53
#